data_AF-A0A5S9M9V0-F1
#
_entry.id   AF-A0A5S9M9V0-F1
#
_cell.length_a   1.000
_cell.length_b   1.000
_cell.length_c   1.000
_cell.angle_alpha   90.00
_cell.angle_beta   90.00
_cell.angle_gamma   90.00
#
_symmetry.space_group_name_H-M   'P 1'
#
loop_
_entity.id
_entity.type
_entity.pdbx_description
1 polymer ?
#
loop_
_entity_poly.entity_id
_entity_poly.type
_entity_poly.pdbx_seq_one_letter_code
_entity_poly.pdbx_strand_id
1 'polypeptide(L)'
;MIVRGLISEYDAIKIKKEKKKVKVTSDVIRGKSWQGVVKKKVGAVPVQTAAETTSSDQTVQYPVEVEIKGKKPEAKPGFKMIMEIETDKRQAQTIPETAVKKKRLMDNTFMLFEKMY
;
A
#
# COMPACT_ATOMS: atom_id res chain seq x y z
N MET A 1 -16.54 -7.63 -8.24
CA MET A 1 -16.51 -8.02 -6.81
C MET A 1 -15.80 -6.89 -6.10
N ILE A 2 -16.30 -6.46 -4.94
CA ILE A 2 -15.68 -5.36 -4.17
C ILE A 2 -14.95 -5.97 -2.98
N VAL A 3 -13.67 -5.61 -2.83
CA VAL A 3 -12.87 -5.91 -1.65
C VAL A 3 -12.71 -4.61 -0.87
N ARG A 4 -12.95 -4.67 0.44
CA ARG A 4 -12.79 -3.54 1.35
C ARG A 4 -11.55 -3.75 2.20
N GLY A 5 -10.80 -2.68 2.44
CA GLY A 5 -9.66 -2.69 3.34
C GLY A 5 -9.53 -1.37 4.08
N LEU A 6 -8.60 -1.37 5.02
CA LEU A 6 -8.20 -0.20 5.80
C LEU A 6 -6.74 0.10 5.46
N ILE A 7 -6.42 1.38 5.29
CA ILE A 7 -5.07 1.88 5.03
C ILE A 7 -4.72 2.95 6.05
N SER A 8 -3.43 3.17 6.27
CA SER A 8 -2.96 4.25 7.16
C SER A 8 -3.27 5.64 6.58
N GLU A 9 -3.29 6.66 7.44
CA GLU A 9 -3.37 8.07 7.02
C GLU A 9 -2.30 8.45 6.00
N TYR A 10 -1.05 8.04 6.23
CA TYR A 10 0.07 8.36 5.35
C TYR A 10 -0.09 7.78 3.95
N ASP A 11 -0.67 6.58 3.84
CA ASP A 11 -0.87 5.92 2.55
C ASP A 11 -2.13 6.45 1.85
N ALA A 12 -3.15 6.88 2.61
CA ALA A 12 -4.32 7.56 2.06
C ALA A 12 -3.94 8.79 1.23
N ILE A 13 -2.93 9.55 1.68
CA ILE A 13 -2.40 10.72 0.95
C ILE A 13 -1.77 10.32 -0.39
N LYS A 14 -1.14 9.15 -0.49
CA LYS A 14 -0.47 8.67 -1.72
C LYS A 14 -1.46 8.12 -2.74
N ILE A 15 -2.62 7.65 -2.28
CA ILE A 15 -3.68 7.04 -3.10
C ILE A 15 -4.63 8.11 -3.69
N LYS A 16 -4.35 9.41 -3.49
CA LYS A 16 -5.15 10.56 -3.96
C LYS A 16 -5.61 10.55 -5.43
N LYS A 17 -4.95 9.80 -6.33
CA LYS A 17 -5.38 9.68 -7.73
C LYS A 17 -6.35 8.52 -7.89
N GLU A 18 -7.49 8.79 -8.53
CA GLU A 18 -8.47 7.77 -8.89
C GLU A 18 -7.84 6.71 -9.81
N LYS A 19 -8.36 5.49 -9.74
CA LYS A 19 -8.04 4.36 -10.63
C LYS A 19 -6.61 3.80 -10.53
N LYS A 20 -6.01 3.77 -9.34
CA LYS A 20 -4.75 3.04 -9.12
C LYS A 20 -4.92 1.54 -9.38
N LYS A 21 -3.89 0.94 -9.99
CA LYS A 21 -3.79 -0.51 -10.18
C LYS A 21 -3.57 -1.15 -8.83
N VAL A 22 -4.35 -2.19 -8.55
CA VAL A 22 -4.24 -2.99 -7.33
C VAL A 22 -4.01 -4.43 -7.74
N LYS A 23 -3.02 -5.08 -7.14
CA LYS A 23 -2.86 -6.52 -7.21
C LYS A 23 -3.42 -7.09 -5.91
N VAL A 24 -4.36 -8.01 -6.04
CA VAL A 24 -5.00 -8.69 -4.92
C VAL A 24 -4.52 -10.13 -4.91
N THR A 25 -4.07 -10.61 -3.74
CA THR A 25 -3.64 -11.99 -3.49
C THR A 25 -4.33 -12.49 -2.21
N SER A 26 -4.21 -13.79 -1.92
CA SER A 26 -4.75 -14.39 -0.69
C SER A 26 -3.83 -15.49 -0.22
N ASP A 27 -3.62 -15.58 1.11
CA ASP A 27 -2.83 -16.64 1.72
C ASP A 27 -3.47 -18.02 1.57
N VAL A 28 -4.81 -18.05 1.47
CA VAL A 28 -5.60 -19.29 1.34
C VAL A 28 -5.57 -19.81 -0.09
N ILE A 29 -5.66 -18.92 -1.07
CA ILE A 29 -5.70 -19.27 -2.49
C ILE A 29 -4.32 -19.03 -3.10
N ARG A 30 -3.42 -19.98 -2.86
CA ARG A 30 -2.03 -19.90 -3.31
C ARG A 30 -1.92 -19.86 -4.85
N GLY A 31 -0.93 -19.12 -5.34
CA GLY A 31 -0.59 -19.06 -6.76
C GLY A 31 -1.58 -18.29 -7.65
N LYS A 32 -2.67 -17.74 -7.09
CA LYS A 32 -3.61 -16.89 -7.84
C LYS A 32 -3.43 -15.42 -7.44
N SER A 33 -3.45 -14.54 -8.44
CA SER A 33 -3.46 -13.08 -8.24
C SER A 33 -4.50 -12.45 -9.14
N TRP A 34 -5.18 -11.44 -8.63
CA TRP A 34 -6.24 -10.74 -9.35
C TRP A 34 -5.88 -9.26 -9.50
N GLN A 35 -6.21 -8.70 -10.65
CA GLN A 35 -6.04 -7.26 -10.89
C GLN A 35 -7.32 -6.53 -10.53
N GLY A 36 -7.18 -5.46 -9.76
CA GLY A 36 -8.25 -4.58 -9.35
C GLY A 36 -7.90 -3.12 -9.59
N VAL A 37 -8.92 -2.28 -9.42
CA VAL A 37 -8.81 -0.84 -9.51
C VAL A 37 -9.49 -0.23 -8.30
N VAL A 38 -8.87 0.78 -7.68
CA VAL A 38 -9.48 1.54 -6.59
C VAL A 38 -10.72 2.27 -7.12
N LYS A 39 -11.90 1.94 -6.59
CA LYS A 39 -13.19 2.37 -7.17
C LYS A 39 -13.64 3.75 -6.71
N LYS A 40 -13.29 4.15 -5.49
CA LYS A 40 -13.62 5.46 -4.89
C LYS A 40 -12.39 6.08 -4.24
N LYS A 41 -12.37 7.42 -4.13
CA LYS A 41 -11.45 8.11 -3.22
C LYS A 41 -11.54 7.40 -1.86
N VAL A 42 -10.37 7.13 -1.27
CA VAL A 42 -10.23 6.72 0.12
C VAL A 42 -11.27 7.49 0.94
N GLY A 43 -12.11 6.80 1.70
CA GLY A 43 -13.26 7.44 2.34
C GLY A 43 -12.81 8.66 3.14
N ALA A 44 -13.50 9.80 3.01
CA ALA A 44 -13.06 11.04 3.64
C ALA A 44 -13.08 10.97 5.18
N VAL A 45 -13.84 10.02 5.72
CA VAL A 45 -14.00 9.79 7.16
C VAL A 45 -13.14 8.60 7.57
N PRO A 46 -12.18 8.78 8.50
CA PRO A 46 -11.42 7.67 9.04
C PRO A 46 -12.35 6.75 9.84
N VAL A 47 -12.05 5.45 9.85
CA VAL A 47 -12.68 4.51 10.78
C VAL A 47 -12.00 4.70 12.12
N GLN A 48 -12.63 5.46 13.01
CA GLN A 48 -12.27 5.44 14.43
C GLN A 48 -12.79 4.13 15.00
N THR A 49 -11.89 3.19 15.24
CA THR A 49 -12.24 2.02 16.04
C THR A 49 -12.37 2.54 17.46
N ALA A 50 -13.59 2.62 17.99
CA ALA A 50 -13.83 2.88 19.40
C ALA A 50 -13.30 1.68 20.20
N ALA A 51 -11.99 1.61 20.37
CA ALA A 51 -11.38 0.76 21.36
C ALA A 51 -11.67 1.41 22.71
N GLU A 52 -12.57 0.79 23.46
CA GLU A 52 -12.75 1.07 24.87
C GLU A 52 -11.39 1.03 25.57
N THR A 53 -11.09 2.11 26.28
CA THR A 53 -10.20 2.13 27.45
C THR A 53 -8.69 2.13 27.19
N THR A 54 -8.09 3.31 27.39
CA THR A 54 -6.72 3.54 27.87
C THR A 54 -5.57 3.28 26.88
N SER A 55 -5.30 4.25 26.00
CA SER A 55 -3.93 4.71 25.64
C SER A 55 -3.99 5.63 24.42
N SER A 56 -3.08 6.59 24.38
CA SER A 56 -2.96 7.72 23.47
C SER A 56 -2.62 7.41 22.00
N ASP A 57 -2.74 6.16 21.56
CA ASP A 57 -2.32 5.71 20.21
C ASP A 57 -3.51 5.22 19.37
N GLN A 58 -4.49 6.09 19.15
CA GLN A 58 -5.55 5.82 18.19
C GLN A 58 -4.96 5.79 16.77
N THR A 59 -4.83 4.59 16.20
CA THR A 59 -4.34 4.40 14.83
C THR A 59 -5.41 4.84 13.84
N VAL A 60 -5.22 6.02 13.24
CA VAL A 60 -6.12 6.56 12.22
C VAL A 60 -6.02 5.72 10.94
N GLN A 61 -7.12 5.07 10.57
CA GLN A 61 -7.21 4.26 9.36
C GLN A 61 -8.33 4.73 8.46
N TYR A 62 -8.12 4.63 7.15
CA TYR A 62 -9.09 5.06 6.15
C TYR A 62 -9.59 3.88 5.33
N PRO A 63 -10.90 3.82 5.03
CA PRO A 63 -11.46 2.74 4.24
C PRO A 63 -11.14 2.93 2.76
N VAL A 64 -10.74 1.85 2.11
CA VAL A 64 -10.51 1.77 0.66
C VAL A 64 -11.37 0.65 0.06
N GLU A 65 -12.01 0.94 -1.08
CA GLU A 65 -12.76 -0.04 -1.85
C GLU A 65 -12.05 -0.31 -3.18
N VAL A 66 -11.74 -1.59 -3.40
CA VAL A 66 -11.09 -2.08 -4.62
C VAL A 66 -12.07 -2.93 -5.40
N GLU A 67 -12.26 -2.60 -6.67
CA GLU A 67 -13.03 -3.41 -7.60
C GLU A 67 -12.11 -4.35 -8.38
N ILE A 68 -12.29 -5.65 -8.20
CA ILE A 68 -11.57 -6.65 -9.00
C ILE A 68 -12.15 -6.68 -10.41
N LYS A 69 -11.27 -6.57 -11.41
CA LYS A 69 -11.60 -6.67 -12.83
C LYS A 69 -11.44 -8.10 -13.33
N GLY A 70 -12.30 -8.51 -14.26
CA GLY A 70 -12.21 -9.81 -14.92
C GLY A 70 -12.71 -10.98 -14.06
N LYS A 71 -11.98 -12.10 -14.07
CA LYS A 71 -12.36 -13.33 -13.37
C LYS A 71 -12.33 -13.09 -11.86
N LYS A 72 -13.48 -13.24 -11.21
CA LYS A 72 -13.62 -13.07 -9.76
C LYS A 72 -12.84 -14.17 -9.03
N PRO A 73 -12.17 -13.88 -7.91
CA PRO A 73 -11.61 -14.92 -7.05
C PRO A 73 -12.72 -15.83 -6.53
N GLU A 74 -12.42 -17.12 -6.38
CA GLU A 74 -13.27 -18.11 -5.68
C GLU A 74 -13.14 -17.93 -4.15
N ALA A 75 -13.07 -16.69 -3.69
CA ALA A 75 -12.89 -16.38 -2.29
C ALA A 75 -14.24 -16.38 -1.59
N LYS A 76 -14.28 -17.03 -0.42
CA LYS A 76 -15.44 -17.01 0.46
C LYS A 76 -15.36 -15.81 1.41
N PRO A 77 -16.51 -15.30 1.90
CA PRO A 77 -16.51 -14.34 3.00
C PRO A 77 -15.63 -14.83 4.16
N GLY A 78 -14.85 -13.93 4.75
CA GLY A 78 -13.89 -14.24 5.82
C GLY A 78 -12.47 -14.56 5.34
N PHE A 79 -12.24 -14.74 4.02
CA PHE A 79 -10.88 -14.87 3.51
C PHE A 79 -10.11 -13.57 3.65
N LYS A 80 -8.92 -13.64 4.22
CA LYS A 80 -7.99 -12.51 4.24
C LYS A 80 -7.43 -12.31 2.84
N MET A 81 -7.56 -11.07 2.37
CA MET A 81 -7.04 -10.61 1.08
C MET A 81 -5.89 -9.66 1.34
N ILE A 82 -4.81 -9.83 0.57
CA ILE A 82 -3.66 -8.93 0.58
C ILE A 82 -3.79 -8.04 -0.65
N MET A 83 -3.67 -6.73 -0.44
CA MET A 83 -3.80 -5.73 -1.50
C MET A 83 -2.50 -4.96 -1.64
N GLU A 84 -1.89 -5.05 -2.83
CA GLU A 84 -0.74 -4.24 -3.22
C GLU A 84 -1.22 -3.13 -4.16
N ILE A 85 -1.15 -1.87 -3.71
CA ILE A 85 -1.62 -0.70 -4.47
C ILE A 85 -0.42 0.03 -5.08
N GLU A 86 -0.38 0.15 -6.41
CA GLU A 86 0.66 0.90 -7.11
C GLU A 86 0.36 2.40 -7.06
N THR A 87 1.08 3.16 -6.22
CA THR A 87 0.81 4.59 -5.95
C THR A 87 1.53 5.54 -6.89
N ASP A 88 2.72 5.21 -7.37
CA ASP A 88 3.44 5.98 -8.39
C ASP A 88 4.29 5.06 -9.25
N LYS A 89 4.33 5.35 -10.55
CA LYS A 89 5.16 4.62 -11.52
C LYS A 89 5.73 5.62 -12.50
N ARG A 90 7.05 5.79 -12.43
CA ARG A 90 7.80 6.72 -13.26
C ARG A 90 9.02 6.01 -13.83
N GLN A 91 9.42 6.41 -15.03
CA GLN A 91 10.75 6.07 -15.53
C GLN A 91 11.74 7.06 -14.94
N ALA A 92 12.82 6.54 -14.37
CA ALA A 92 13.92 7.32 -13.82
C ALA A 92 15.21 6.52 -13.98
N GLN A 93 16.34 7.21 -14.04
CA GLN A 93 17.63 6.55 -13.87
C GLN A 93 17.74 6.13 -12.40
N THR A 94 17.82 4.83 -12.16
CA THR A 94 17.89 4.26 -10.81
C THR A 94 19.29 3.72 -10.55
N ILE A 95 19.72 3.84 -9.31
CA ILE A 95 20.90 3.16 -8.79
C ILE A 95 20.39 2.15 -7.75
N PRO A 96 20.89 0.91 -7.71
CA PRO A 96 20.51 -0.06 -6.68
C PRO A 96 20.76 0.51 -5.28
N GLU A 97 19.86 0.25 -4.33
CA GLU A 97 20.02 0.70 -2.95
C GLU A 97 21.32 0.17 -2.31
N THR A 98 21.75 -1.03 -2.71
CA THR A 98 23.01 -1.65 -2.29
C THR A 98 24.26 -0.88 -2.72
N ALA A 99 24.17 -0.03 -3.74
CA ALA A 99 25.27 0.83 -4.19
C ALA A 99 25.32 2.17 -3.42
N VAL A 100 24.36 2.44 -2.53
CA VAL A 100 24.33 3.65 -1.70
C VAL A 100 24.99 3.36 -0.34
N LYS A 101 26.19 3.90 -0.13
CA LYS A 101 26.85 3.87 1.19
C LYS A 101 26.46 5.11 1.99
N LYS A 102 25.67 4.94 3.04
CA LYS A 102 25.35 6.01 4.00
C LYS A 102 26.41 6.06 5.10
N LYS A 103 27.32 7.03 5.04
CA LYS A 103 28.31 7.27 6.09
C LYS A 103 27.88 8.47 6.94
N ARG A 104 27.71 8.26 8.24
CA ARG A 104 27.42 9.33 9.21
C ARG A 104 28.76 9.86 9.73
N LEU A 105 29.13 11.08 9.36
CA LEU A 105 30.18 11.84 10.02
C LEU A 105 29.51 12.84 10.97
N MET A 106 30.15 13.10 12.11
CA MET A 106 29.71 14.13 13.06
C MET A 106 29.50 15.42 12.25
N ASP A 107 28.26 15.90 12.27
CA ASP A 107 27.75 17.13 11.67
C ASP A 107 27.35 17.17 10.19
N ASN A 108 27.59 16.17 9.32
CA ASN A 108 27.04 16.17 7.94
C ASN A 108 26.79 14.77 7.34
N THR A 109 25.67 14.61 6.61
CA THR A 109 25.33 13.39 5.86
C THR A 109 25.69 13.55 4.38
N PHE A 110 26.59 12.71 3.86
CA PHE A 110 26.95 12.66 2.44
C PHE A 110 26.43 11.37 1.80
N MET A 111 25.86 11.46 0.59
CA MET A 111 25.56 10.31 -0.28
C MET A 111 26.71 10.15 -1.27
N LEU A 112 27.48 9.08 -1.13
CA LEU A 112 28.53 8.69 -2.06
C LEU A 112 27.96 7.65 -3.04
N PHE A 113 28.03 7.95 -4.34
CA PHE A 113 27.65 7.04 -5.41
C PHE A 113 28.90 6.31 -5.92
N GLU A 114 29.03 5.02 -5.60
CA GLU A 114 30.13 4.19 -6.10
C GLU A 114 29.65 3.48 -7.37
N LYS A 115 30.19 3.85 -8.54
CA LYS A 115 29.91 3.14 -9.79
C LYS A 115 30.63 1.79 -9.75
N MET A 116 29.86 0.70 -9.62
CA MET A 116 30.36 -0.63 -9.97
C MET A 116 30.35 -0.74 -11.50
N TYR A 117 31.54 -0.92 -12.08
CA TYR A 117 31.76 -1.23 -13.50
C TYR A 117 31.52 -2.71 -13.78
#